data_AF-A0A963ZIL9-F1
#
_entry.id   AF-A0A963ZIL9-F1
#
_cell.length_a   1.000
_cell.length_b   1.000
_cell.length_c   1.000
_cell.angle_alpha   90.00
_cell.angle_beta   90.00
_cell.angle_gamma   90.00
#
_symmetry.space_group_name_H-M   'P 1'
#
loop_
_entity.id
_entity.type
_entity.pdbx_description
1 polymer ?
#
loop_
_entity_poly.entity_id
_entity_poly.type
_entity_poly.pdbx_seq_one_letter_code
_entity_poly.pdbx_strand_id
1 'polypeptide(L)'
;MHFTYFLLKPQSICSLLSLMLFACGADIRTESTPDSLQLAETEYTMGYSGEFALGAYDTVQLSGGCRLIYRVVLDTFERVVLPMQQIELWKDSLIAVPAGVSYGLHSKNLGYVEEDFPDYFLLVQRFGSGNPKVAMLIEKATGESMIDEEFVEFVDLTSDGRYLLYIDDLSERRLGLAEVYTNHHESYDLPPDALEVGWYNDITVQSISKQRLEIEYTTEDRKTKRHIYKH
;
A
#
# COMPACT_ATOMS: atom_id res chain seq x y z
N MET A 1 35.39 -25.87 12.10
CA MET A 1 34.28 -24.89 12.16
C MET A 1 33.06 -25.61 11.57
N HIS A 2 32.11 -26.22 12.31
CA HIS A 2 31.20 -25.72 13.35
C HIS A 2 30.61 -24.36 12.92
N PHE A 3 29.32 -24.22 12.58
CA PHE A 3 28.12 -24.71 13.27
C PHE A 3 27.04 -25.35 12.36
N THR A 4 26.31 -26.28 12.98
CA THR A 4 25.04 -26.90 12.54
C THR A 4 23.91 -26.33 13.41
N TYR A 5 22.73 -26.03 12.85
CA TYR A 5 21.47 -26.00 13.61
C TYR A 5 20.33 -26.66 12.82
N PHE A 6 19.54 -27.47 13.54
CA PHE A 6 18.41 -28.29 13.12
C PHE A 6 17.07 -27.60 13.41
N LEU A 7 16.06 -27.91 12.57
CA LEU A 7 14.59 -28.05 12.80
C LEU A 7 13.81 -26.85 13.40
N LEU A 8 12.60 -26.49 12.95
CA LEU A 8 11.37 -27.29 12.94
C LEU A 8 10.32 -26.67 11.98
N LYS A 9 9.58 -27.53 11.25
CA LYS A 9 8.23 -27.23 10.73
C LYS A 9 7.22 -27.27 11.88
N PRO A 10 6.08 -26.59 11.76
CA PRO A 10 4.83 -27.16 12.27
C PRO A 10 3.77 -27.28 11.16
N GLN A 11 3.28 -28.51 11.00
CA GLN A 11 1.95 -28.78 10.46
C GLN A 11 0.89 -28.47 11.53
N SER A 12 -0.33 -28.32 11.02
CA SER A 12 -1.61 -27.96 11.62
C SER A 12 -2.03 -28.59 12.97
N ILE A 13 -3.00 -27.89 13.61
CA ILE A 13 -4.08 -28.32 14.53
C ILE A 13 -4.00 -27.75 15.97
N CYS A 14 -5.16 -27.22 16.40
CA CYS A 14 -5.68 -26.87 17.74
C CYS A 14 -6.01 -25.37 17.88
N SER A 15 -7.23 -24.88 17.63
CA SER A 15 -8.46 -24.95 18.45
C SER A 15 -8.36 -24.32 19.85
N LEU A 16 -9.17 -23.27 20.05
CA LEU A 16 -9.84 -22.85 21.30
C LEU A 16 -9.04 -22.21 22.45
N LEU A 17 -9.64 -21.12 22.97
CA LEU A 17 -9.43 -20.41 24.25
C LEU A 17 -8.12 -19.59 24.38
N SER A 18 -8.11 -18.36 24.90
CA SER A 18 -8.90 -17.84 26.02
C SER A 18 -9.22 -16.34 25.88
N LEU A 19 -10.52 -16.05 25.82
CA LEU A 19 -11.10 -14.83 26.35
C LEU A 19 -11.27 -15.06 27.86
N MET A 20 -10.41 -14.48 28.70
CA MET A 20 -10.64 -14.47 30.16
C MET A 20 -11.05 -13.07 30.59
N LEU A 21 -12.38 -12.93 30.75
CA LEU A 21 -13.00 -11.93 31.60
C LEU A 21 -12.45 -12.07 33.03
N PHE A 22 -12.01 -10.95 33.60
CA PHE A 22 -11.86 -10.81 35.05
C PHE A 22 -13.24 -10.85 35.69
N ALA A 23 -13.61 -12.00 36.27
CA ALA A 23 -14.63 -12.12 37.29
C ALA A 23 -13.92 -12.39 38.61
N CYS A 24 -13.79 -11.35 39.44
CA CYS A 24 -13.43 -11.52 40.85
C CYS A 24 -14.74 -11.66 41.63
N GLY A 25 -14.88 -12.78 42.34
CA GLY A 25 -16.15 -13.28 42.87
C GLY A 25 -16.74 -12.45 44.01
N ALA A 26 -18.08 -12.45 44.04
CA ALA A 26 -18.88 -12.39 45.24
C ALA A 26 -20.17 -13.18 45.00
N ASP A 27 -20.59 -13.90 46.03
CA ASP A 27 -21.64 -14.91 46.08
C ASP A 27 -22.97 -14.55 45.38
N ILE A 28 -23.51 -15.51 44.64
CA ILE A 28 -24.91 -15.51 44.19
C ILE A 28 -25.80 -15.78 45.40
N ARG A 29 -26.40 -14.73 45.95
CA ARG A 29 -27.67 -14.81 46.67
C ARG A 29 -28.75 -14.10 45.86
N THR A 30 -29.77 -14.85 45.50
CA THR A 30 -30.99 -14.40 44.83
C THR A 30 -31.85 -13.58 45.79
N GLU A 31 -31.90 -12.25 45.62
CA GLU A 31 -33.00 -11.43 46.12
C GLU A 31 -33.36 -10.35 45.08
N SER A 32 -34.66 -10.32 44.76
CA SER A 32 -35.49 -9.24 44.18
C SER A 32 -34.82 -8.14 43.35
N THR A 33 -35.32 -7.94 42.13
CA THR A 33 -35.29 -6.65 41.42
C THR A 33 -35.73 -5.49 42.31
N PRO A 34 -34.98 -4.37 42.30
CA PRO A 34 -35.64 -3.07 42.20
C PRO A 34 -34.96 -2.11 41.21
N ASP A 35 -35.83 -1.45 40.44
CA ASP A 35 -35.80 -0.07 39.95
C ASP A 35 -34.51 0.57 39.40
N SER A 36 -34.58 0.80 38.08
CA SER A 36 -34.06 1.96 37.35
C SER A 36 -32.68 2.51 37.78
N LEU A 37 -31.62 1.92 37.26
CA LEU A 37 -30.33 2.60 37.11
C LEU A 37 -30.44 3.62 35.97
N GLN A 38 -30.64 4.89 36.32
CA GLN A 38 -30.33 6.00 35.44
C GLN A 38 -28.83 5.94 35.13
N LEU A 39 -28.47 5.54 33.92
CA LEU A 39 -27.11 5.69 33.39
C LEU A 39 -26.84 7.18 33.27
N ALA A 40 -26.10 7.73 34.23
CA ALA A 40 -25.51 9.05 34.10
C ALA A 40 -24.53 8.99 32.91
N GLU A 41 -24.90 9.65 31.81
CA GLU A 41 -23.98 9.93 30.71
C GLU A 41 -22.82 10.75 31.27
N THR A 42 -21.72 10.08 31.56
CA THR A 42 -20.48 10.74 31.93
C THR A 42 -19.78 11.07 30.62
N GLU A 43 -20.02 12.26 30.08
CA GLU A 43 -19.24 12.79 28.96
C GLU A 43 -17.79 12.95 29.42
N TYR A 44 -16.94 12.00 29.05
CA TYR A 44 -15.50 12.16 29.16
C TYR A 44 -15.03 13.07 28.03
N THR A 45 -14.98 14.38 28.29
CA THR A 45 -14.22 15.31 27.44
C THR A 45 -12.74 15.14 27.76
N MET A 46 -12.10 14.12 27.19
CA MET A 46 -10.64 14.06 27.21
C MET A 46 -10.12 15.03 26.15
N GLY A 47 -9.75 16.23 26.59
CA GLY A 47 -8.96 17.16 25.78
C GLY A 47 -7.58 16.55 25.53
N TYR A 48 -7.36 16.04 24.32
CA TYR A 48 -6.03 15.60 23.88
C TYR A 48 -5.51 16.54 22.81
N SER A 49 -4.53 17.34 23.20
CA SER A 49 -3.67 18.10 22.29
C SER A 49 -2.29 17.43 22.26
N GLY A 50 -2.01 16.63 21.24
CA GLY A 50 -0.66 16.12 20.98
C GLY A 50 -0.64 14.81 20.19
N GLU A 51 -0.06 14.85 18.99
CA GLU A 51 0.33 13.68 18.22
C GLU A 51 1.39 12.88 19.00
N PHE A 52 1.00 11.74 19.56
CA PHE A 52 1.97 10.79 20.12
C PHE A 52 2.51 9.89 19.00
N ALA A 53 3.78 10.08 18.65
CA ALA A 53 4.52 9.11 17.86
C ALA A 53 4.98 7.96 18.78
N LEU A 54 4.51 6.74 18.55
CA LEU A 54 4.86 5.54 19.34
C LEU A 54 6.23 4.92 18.94
N GLY A 55 7.09 5.72 18.28
CA GLY A 55 8.40 5.34 17.77
C GLY A 55 8.45 5.21 16.25
N ALA A 56 9.61 5.55 15.66
CA ALA A 56 9.93 5.31 14.26
C ALA A 56 10.85 4.08 14.20
N TYR A 57 10.51 3.10 13.36
CA TYR A 57 11.15 1.78 13.39
C TYR A 57 12.05 1.51 12.18
N ASP A 58 11.77 2.13 11.02
CA ASP A 58 12.57 1.99 9.80
C ASP A 58 12.63 3.29 9.01
N THR A 59 13.80 3.58 8.41
CA THR A 59 14.02 4.74 7.53
C THR A 59 14.63 4.28 6.21
N VAL A 60 14.00 4.62 5.10
CA VAL A 60 14.55 4.43 3.75
C VAL A 60 15.13 5.75 3.26
N GLN A 61 16.41 5.77 2.90
CA GLN A 61 17.03 6.96 2.29
C GLN A 61 16.73 6.97 0.78
N LEU A 62 16.26 8.11 0.29
CA LEU A 62 16.02 8.37 -1.12
C LEU A 62 17.08 9.32 -1.66
N SER A 63 17.27 9.33 -2.96
CA SER A 63 18.08 10.31 -3.66
C SER A 63 17.53 11.74 -3.43
N GLY A 64 18.41 12.73 -3.58
CA GLY A 64 18.06 14.14 -3.29
C GLY A 64 17.99 14.48 -1.79
N GLY A 65 18.42 13.56 -0.92
CA GLY A 65 18.46 13.75 0.54
C GLY A 65 17.11 13.57 1.22
N CYS A 66 16.12 13.04 0.52
CA CYS A 66 14.82 12.71 1.11
C CYS A 66 14.88 11.37 1.85
N ARG A 67 13.93 11.13 2.73
CA ARG A 67 13.80 9.86 3.46
C ARG A 67 12.34 9.52 3.69
N LEU A 68 12.02 8.24 3.63
CA LEU A 68 10.76 7.70 4.09
C LEU A 68 10.92 7.19 5.51
N ILE A 69 10.05 7.62 6.42
CA ILE A 69 10.05 7.20 7.82
C ILE A 69 8.78 6.43 8.08
N TYR A 70 8.92 5.19 8.54
CA TYR A 70 7.80 4.44 9.09
C TYR A 70 7.50 4.93 10.51
N ARG A 71 6.25 5.32 10.76
CA ARG A 71 5.79 5.79 12.08
C ARG A 71 4.49 5.11 12.47
N VAL A 72 4.35 4.88 13.77
CA VAL A 72 3.06 4.56 14.39
C VAL A 72 2.55 5.80 15.11
N VAL A 73 1.37 6.28 14.73
CA VAL A 73 0.70 7.45 15.31
C VAL A 73 -0.64 7.05 15.90
N LEU A 74 -1.16 7.88 16.80
CA LEU A 74 -2.54 7.77 17.26
C LEU A 74 -3.41 8.70 16.42
N ASP A 75 -4.37 8.14 15.71
CA ASP A 75 -5.36 8.90 14.96
C ASP A 75 -6.74 8.81 15.65
N THR A 76 -7.55 9.86 15.50
CA THR A 76 -8.87 9.95 16.13
C THR A 76 -9.95 9.84 15.07
N PHE A 77 -10.59 8.68 14.99
CA PHE A 77 -11.73 8.46 14.11
C PHE A 77 -13.01 8.33 14.94
N GLU A 78 -14.01 9.17 14.67
CA GLU A 78 -15.34 9.11 15.32
C GLU A 78 -15.29 9.00 16.87
N ARG A 79 -14.39 9.79 17.50
CA ARG A 79 -14.14 9.83 18.97
C ARG A 79 -13.40 8.60 19.54
N VAL A 80 -12.89 7.71 18.69
CA VAL A 80 -12.04 6.59 19.08
C VAL A 80 -10.60 6.89 18.66
N VAL A 81 -9.68 6.82 19.62
CA VAL A 81 -8.24 6.93 19.35
C VAL A 81 -7.72 5.55 18.97
N LEU A 82 -7.26 5.40 17.73
CA LEU A 82 -6.73 4.15 17.20
C LEU A 82 -5.29 4.33 16.74
N PRO A 83 -4.40 3.36 17.01
CA PRO A 83 -3.08 3.36 16.42
C PRO A 83 -3.17 3.14 14.91
N MET A 84 -2.45 3.97 14.16
CA MET A 84 -2.24 3.87 12.73
C MET A 84 -0.75 3.76 12.43
N GLN A 85 -0.43 3.02 11.38
CA GLN A 85 0.92 2.96 10.81
C GLN A 85 0.93 3.83 9.56
N GLN A 86 2.00 4.58 9.34
CA GLN A 86 2.11 5.45 8.18
C GLN A 86 3.56 5.53 7.67
N ILE A 87 3.69 5.83 6.38
CA ILE A 87 4.94 6.25 5.75
C ILE A 87 4.90 7.76 5.67
N GLU A 88 5.93 8.41 6.19
CA GLU A 88 6.11 9.86 6.10
C GLU A 88 7.28 10.16 5.16
N LEU A 89 7.10 11.09 4.22
CA LEU A 89 8.15 11.63 3.37
C LEU A 89 8.78 12.86 4.05
N TRP A 90 10.09 12.84 4.22
CA TRP A 90 10.86 13.89 4.88
C TRP A 90 12.06 14.32 4.05
N LYS A 91 12.51 15.56 4.25
CA LYS A 91 13.87 16.00 3.90
C LYS A 91 14.50 16.68 5.11
N ASP A 92 14.20 17.97 5.30
CA ASP A 92 14.53 18.72 6.51
C ASP A 92 13.33 18.80 7.48
N SER A 93 12.13 18.82 6.91
CA SER A 93 10.83 18.74 7.59
C SER A 93 9.95 17.66 6.96
N LEU A 94 8.80 17.39 7.57
CA LEU A 94 7.75 16.58 6.96
C LEU A 94 7.30 17.27 5.67
N ILE A 95 7.20 16.48 4.59
CA ILE A 95 6.68 16.91 3.30
C ILE A 95 5.25 16.38 3.15
N ALA A 96 5.07 15.07 3.28
CA ALA A 96 3.77 14.42 3.10
C ALA A 96 3.68 13.08 3.84
N VAL A 97 2.48 12.52 3.89
CA VAL A 97 2.18 11.18 4.42
C VAL A 97 1.59 10.33 3.28
N PRO A 98 2.43 9.75 2.40
CA PRO A 98 1.97 9.09 1.18
C PRO A 98 1.18 7.80 1.39
N ALA A 99 1.29 7.15 2.55
CA ALA A 99 0.55 5.91 2.82
C ALA A 99 0.26 5.75 4.31
N GLY A 100 -0.92 5.23 4.63
CA GLY A 100 -1.35 4.94 6.00
C GLY A 100 -2.29 3.74 6.07
N VAL A 101 -2.18 2.94 7.13
CA VAL A 101 -3.08 1.82 7.41
C VAL A 101 -3.34 1.72 8.91
N SER A 102 -4.48 1.13 9.29
CA SER A 102 -4.74 0.79 10.69
C SER A 102 -3.66 -0.16 11.23
N TYR A 103 -3.22 0.03 12.49
CA TYR A 103 -2.16 -0.77 13.11
C TYR A 103 -2.44 -2.27 13.19
N GLY A 104 -3.72 -2.68 13.15
CA GLY A 104 -4.10 -4.09 13.08
C GLY A 104 -3.76 -4.77 11.73
N LEU A 105 -3.49 -3.98 10.69
CA LEU A 105 -3.08 -4.48 9.38
C LEU A 105 -1.57 -4.69 9.34
N HIS A 106 -1.13 -5.63 8.50
CA HIS A 106 0.30 -5.90 8.34
C HIS A 106 1.02 -4.71 7.71
N SER A 107 2.16 -4.30 8.27
CA SER A 107 2.99 -3.18 7.78
C SER A 107 3.41 -3.31 6.32
N LYS A 108 3.50 -4.54 5.79
CA LYS A 108 3.72 -4.80 4.36
C LYS A 108 2.68 -4.13 3.43
N ASN A 109 1.52 -3.78 3.96
CA ASN A 109 0.44 -3.13 3.22
C ASN A 109 0.68 -1.62 3.04
N LEU A 110 1.63 -1.01 3.76
CA LEU A 110 2.01 0.39 3.54
C LEU A 110 2.76 0.61 2.23
N GLY A 111 3.35 -0.46 1.69
CA GLY A 111 4.11 -0.45 0.47
C GLY A 111 5.61 -0.32 0.68
N TYR A 112 6.33 -0.33 -0.42
CA TYR A 112 7.77 -0.22 -0.51
C TYR A 112 8.16 0.59 -1.75
N VAL A 113 9.37 1.14 -1.74
CA VAL A 113 9.90 1.87 -2.90
C VAL A 113 10.36 0.83 -3.92
N GLU A 114 9.70 0.80 -5.08
CA GLU A 114 10.11 -0.06 -6.21
C GLU A 114 11.24 0.62 -6.99
N GLU A 115 11.18 1.94 -7.18
CA GLU A 115 12.23 2.72 -7.85
C GLU A 115 12.39 4.13 -7.25
N ASP A 116 13.63 4.64 -7.24
CA ASP A 116 14.01 5.95 -6.69
C ASP A 116 14.68 6.85 -7.74
N PHE A 117 13.92 7.80 -8.29
CA PHE A 117 14.39 8.78 -9.28
C PHE A 117 14.89 10.06 -8.59
N PRO A 118 15.66 10.93 -9.26
CA PRO A 118 16.14 12.19 -8.66
C PRO A 118 15.05 13.02 -7.99
N ASP A 119 13.93 13.24 -8.69
CA ASP A 119 12.84 14.12 -8.26
C ASP A 119 11.57 13.37 -7.83
N TYR A 120 11.48 12.07 -8.13
CA TYR A 120 10.30 11.22 -7.91
C TYR A 120 10.66 9.90 -7.26
N PHE A 121 9.70 9.19 -6.69
CA PHE A 121 9.87 7.78 -6.35
C PHE A 121 8.57 7.00 -6.60
N LEU A 122 8.72 5.73 -6.97
CA LEU A 122 7.60 4.83 -7.19
C LEU A 122 7.32 4.04 -5.92
N LEU A 123 6.20 4.36 -5.25
CA LEU A 123 5.74 3.65 -4.06
C LEU A 123 4.72 2.59 -4.48
N VAL A 124 5.03 1.31 -4.20
CA VAL A 124 4.19 0.17 -4.56
C VAL A 124 3.64 -0.49 -3.31
N GLN A 125 2.32 -0.64 -3.27
CA GLN A 125 1.57 -1.38 -2.26
C GLN A 125 1.14 -2.73 -2.82
N ARG A 126 1.28 -3.79 -2.00
CA ARG A 126 0.85 -5.14 -2.38
C ARG A 126 0.03 -5.78 -1.28
N PHE A 127 -1.24 -6.04 -1.59
CA PHE A 127 -2.17 -6.66 -0.66
C PHE A 127 -2.21 -8.18 -0.85
N GLY A 128 -1.28 -8.91 -0.22
CA GLY A 128 -1.25 -10.38 -0.30
C GLY A 128 -0.57 -10.95 -1.56
N SER A 129 -0.60 -12.27 -1.73
CA SER A 129 0.28 -12.99 -2.67
C SER A 129 -0.12 -12.92 -4.14
N GLY A 130 -1.24 -12.30 -4.50
CA GLY A 130 -1.74 -12.26 -5.88
C GLY A 130 -2.49 -10.99 -6.29
N ASN A 131 -2.48 -9.94 -5.47
CA ASN A 131 -3.20 -8.71 -5.78
C ASN A 131 -2.37 -7.76 -6.67
N PRO A 132 -3.04 -6.87 -7.42
CA PRO A 132 -2.39 -5.82 -8.19
C PRO A 132 -1.38 -5.05 -7.33
N LYS A 133 -0.24 -4.74 -7.95
CA LYS A 133 0.71 -3.79 -7.41
C LYS A 133 0.09 -2.41 -7.57
N VAL A 134 -0.61 -1.96 -6.54
CA VAL A 134 -1.11 -0.60 -6.50
C VAL A 134 0.10 0.32 -6.37
N ALA A 135 0.23 1.32 -7.24
CA ALA A 135 1.40 2.19 -7.28
C ALA A 135 1.03 3.67 -7.33
N MET A 136 1.92 4.46 -6.76
CA MET A 136 1.91 5.92 -6.80
C MET A 136 3.28 6.41 -7.23
N LEU A 137 3.33 7.28 -8.24
CA LEU A 137 4.53 7.99 -8.62
C LEU A 137 4.54 9.33 -7.88
N ILE A 138 5.32 9.44 -6.82
CA ILE A 138 5.26 10.56 -5.89
C ILE A 138 6.40 11.54 -6.17
N GLU A 139 6.06 12.82 -6.36
CA GLU A 139 7.04 13.90 -6.43
C GLU A 139 7.64 14.18 -5.05
N LYS A 140 8.97 14.15 -4.93
CA LYS A 140 9.64 14.29 -3.63
C LYS A 140 9.51 15.67 -3.02
N ALA A 141 9.35 16.70 -3.84
CA ALA A 141 9.29 18.08 -3.39
C ALA A 141 7.97 18.42 -2.71
N THR A 142 6.87 17.85 -3.22
CA THR A 142 5.49 18.16 -2.82
C THR A 142 4.83 17.00 -2.07
N GLY A 143 5.24 15.77 -2.35
CA GLY A 143 4.60 14.55 -1.88
C GLY A 143 3.30 14.20 -2.62
N GLU A 144 2.99 14.91 -3.70
CA GLU A 144 1.81 14.67 -4.53
C GLU A 144 2.05 13.50 -5.50
N SER A 145 1.00 12.73 -5.78
CA SER A 145 1.02 11.74 -6.85
C SER A 145 0.93 12.45 -8.20
N MET A 146 1.80 12.09 -9.13
CA MET A 146 1.78 12.60 -10.50
C MET A 146 0.71 11.93 -11.37
N ILE A 147 0.21 10.78 -10.93
CA ILE A 147 -0.87 10.07 -11.59
C ILE A 147 -2.14 10.47 -10.84
N ASP A 148 -3.09 11.08 -11.58
CA ASP A 148 -4.31 11.70 -11.03
C ASP A 148 -5.20 10.72 -10.25
N GLU A 149 -5.04 9.42 -10.48
CA GLU A 149 -5.64 8.39 -9.66
C GLU A 149 -4.76 8.09 -8.45
N GLU A 150 -5.35 8.15 -7.25
CA GLU A 150 -4.64 7.84 -5.98
C GLU A 150 -3.93 6.48 -6.03
N PHE A 151 -4.38 5.58 -6.91
CA PHE A 151 -3.85 4.23 -7.05
C PHE A 151 -4.02 3.71 -8.47
N VAL A 152 -2.90 3.42 -9.16
CA VAL A 152 -2.92 2.68 -10.44
C VAL A 152 -2.33 1.29 -10.29
N GLU A 153 -2.75 0.34 -11.14
CA GLU A 153 -2.09 -0.97 -11.18
C GLU A 153 -0.77 -0.85 -11.98
N PHE A 154 0.36 -0.97 -11.28
CA PHE A 154 1.68 -1.02 -11.87
C PHE A 154 1.82 -2.23 -12.78
N VAL A 155 2.26 -1.99 -14.02
CA VAL A 155 2.52 -3.03 -15.01
C VAL A 155 4.02 -3.23 -15.17
N ASP A 156 4.72 -2.21 -15.65
CA ASP A 156 6.14 -2.29 -15.95
C ASP A 156 6.82 -0.92 -15.89
N LEU A 157 8.14 -0.92 -15.71
CA LEU A 157 8.99 0.26 -15.79
C LEU A 157 10.10 -0.03 -16.79
N THR A 158 10.32 0.87 -17.75
CA THR A 158 11.41 0.69 -18.70
C THR A 158 12.75 0.56 -17.99
N SER A 159 13.68 -0.19 -18.56
CA SER A 159 15.00 -0.45 -17.94
C SER A 159 15.83 0.82 -17.67
N ASP A 160 15.53 1.92 -18.35
CA ASP A 160 16.15 3.24 -18.13
C ASP A 160 15.36 4.11 -17.13
N GLY A 161 14.27 3.60 -16.56
CA GLY A 161 13.42 4.26 -15.59
C GLY A 161 12.61 5.43 -16.16
N ARG A 162 12.61 5.62 -17.48
CA ARG A 162 12.02 6.81 -18.10
C ARG A 162 10.51 6.74 -18.25
N TYR A 163 9.97 5.55 -18.52
CA TYR A 163 8.56 5.35 -18.81
C TYR A 163 7.96 4.31 -17.87
N LEU A 164 6.85 4.70 -17.24
CA LEU A 164 6.02 3.85 -16.41
C LEU A 164 4.80 3.41 -17.22
N LEU A 165 4.62 2.10 -17.35
CA LEU A 165 3.41 1.49 -17.88
C LEU A 165 2.51 1.06 -16.72
N TYR A 166 1.23 1.42 -16.79
CA TYR A 166 0.24 1.13 -15.76
C TYR A 166 -1.13 0.85 -16.38
N ILE A 167 -2.07 0.32 -15.59
CA ILE A 167 -3.48 0.24 -15.99
C ILE A 167 -4.16 1.56 -15.62
N ASP A 168 -4.63 2.27 -16.64
CA ASP A 168 -5.30 3.57 -16.55
C ASP A 168 -6.77 3.40 -16.17
N ASP A 169 -7.46 2.45 -16.82
CA ASP A 169 -8.84 2.11 -16.49
C ASP A 169 -9.09 0.62 -16.78
N LEU A 170 -9.36 -0.16 -15.74
CA LEU A 170 -9.66 -1.59 -15.85
C LEU A 170 -10.98 -1.86 -16.58
N SER A 171 -11.98 -1.01 -16.36
CA SER A 171 -13.31 -1.15 -16.93
C SER A 171 -13.34 -0.83 -18.42
N GLU A 172 -12.55 0.17 -18.84
CA GLU A 172 -12.35 0.52 -20.25
C GLU A 172 -11.24 -0.29 -20.91
N ARG A 173 -10.52 -1.13 -20.15
CA ARG A 173 -9.36 -1.90 -20.60
C ARG A 173 -8.27 -1.01 -21.22
N ARG A 174 -7.85 0.04 -20.51
CA ARG A 174 -6.86 1.01 -20.98
C ARG A 174 -5.52 0.89 -20.25
N LEU A 175 -4.44 0.91 -21.01
CA LEU A 175 -3.08 1.11 -20.54
C LEU A 175 -2.76 2.59 -20.51
N GLY A 176 -2.06 3.02 -19.47
CA GLY A 176 -1.44 4.34 -19.37
C GLY A 176 0.07 4.23 -19.48
N LEU A 177 0.69 5.17 -20.18
CA LEU A 177 2.13 5.35 -20.28
C LEU A 177 2.49 6.75 -19.80
N ALA A 178 3.21 6.83 -18.69
CA ALA A 178 3.70 8.09 -18.14
C ALA A 178 5.21 8.23 -18.38
N GLU A 179 5.64 9.35 -18.94
CA GLU A 179 7.06 9.75 -18.93
C GLU A 179 7.40 10.42 -17.59
N VAL A 180 8.19 9.72 -16.77
CA VAL A 180 8.45 10.05 -15.36
C VAL A 180 8.96 11.48 -15.15
N TYR A 181 9.79 11.99 -16.06
CA TYR A 181 10.44 13.29 -15.90
C TYR A 181 9.68 14.48 -16.49
N THR A 182 8.71 14.24 -17.38
CA THR A 182 7.98 15.30 -18.08
C THR A 182 6.52 15.36 -17.69
N ASN A 183 6.02 14.33 -17.00
CA ASN A 183 4.61 14.11 -16.73
C ASN A 183 3.76 14.08 -18.01
N HIS A 184 4.33 13.59 -19.11
CA HIS A 184 3.57 13.35 -20.32
C HIS A 184 2.87 12.00 -20.22
N HIS A 185 1.55 11.99 -20.42
CA HIS A 185 0.72 10.78 -20.35
C HIS A 185 0.11 10.46 -21.70
N GLU A 186 0.12 9.17 -22.04
CA GLU A 186 -0.60 8.62 -23.18
C GLU A 186 -1.42 7.42 -22.73
N SER A 187 -2.63 7.25 -23.29
CA SER A 187 -3.44 6.05 -23.06
C SER A 187 -3.56 5.20 -24.32
N TYR A 188 -3.62 3.89 -24.16
CA TYR A 188 -3.82 2.92 -25.23
C TYR A 188 -4.85 1.87 -24.84
N ASP A 189 -5.59 1.36 -25.81
CA ASP A 189 -6.45 0.19 -25.58
C ASP A 189 -5.59 -1.06 -25.33
N LEU A 190 -5.91 -1.84 -24.31
CA LEU A 190 -5.32 -3.17 -24.13
C LEU A 190 -5.60 -4.03 -25.36
N PRO A 191 -4.67 -4.91 -25.77
CA PRO A 191 -4.95 -5.87 -26.82
C PRO A 191 -6.18 -6.71 -26.43
N PRO A 192 -7.14 -6.96 -27.35
CA PRO A 192 -8.40 -7.61 -27.01
C PRO A 192 -8.23 -9.05 -26.54
N ASP A 193 -7.12 -9.69 -26.92
CA ASP A 193 -6.76 -11.05 -26.53
C ASP A 193 -5.76 -11.11 -25.37
N ALA A 194 -5.43 -9.96 -24.76
CA ALA A 194 -4.68 -9.94 -23.50
C ALA A 194 -5.52 -10.58 -22.39
N LEU A 195 -4.87 -11.44 -21.60
CA LEU A 195 -5.47 -12.17 -20.49
C LEU A 195 -6.23 -11.22 -19.55
N GLU A 196 -7.55 -11.40 -19.42
CA GLU A 196 -8.34 -10.63 -18.44
C GLU A 196 -8.07 -11.11 -17.01
N VAL A 197 -7.95 -10.14 -16.10
CA VAL A 197 -8.05 -10.27 -14.64
C VAL A 197 -6.80 -10.79 -13.91
N GLY A 198 -6.09 -9.90 -13.21
CA GLY A 198 -5.19 -10.23 -12.09
C GLY A 198 -3.74 -10.60 -12.44
N TRP A 199 -3.38 -10.60 -13.72
CA TRP A 199 -2.06 -11.01 -14.22
C TRP A 199 -1.45 -10.00 -15.22
N TYR A 200 -1.76 -8.72 -15.09
CA TYR A 200 -1.12 -7.68 -15.91
C TYR A 200 0.41 -7.59 -15.72
N ASN A 201 0.94 -8.24 -14.68
CA ASN A 201 2.39 -8.47 -14.49
C ASN A 201 3.07 -9.19 -15.68
N ASP A 202 2.29 -9.79 -16.58
CA ASP A 202 2.81 -10.45 -17.77
C ASP A 202 2.92 -9.50 -18.98
N ILE A 203 2.50 -8.24 -18.84
CA ILE A 203 2.71 -7.21 -19.85
C ILE A 203 4.04 -6.52 -19.56
N THR A 204 4.92 -6.45 -20.55
CA THR A 204 6.23 -5.81 -20.45
C THR A 204 6.48 -4.89 -21.64
N VAL A 205 7.19 -3.79 -21.40
CA VAL A 205 7.63 -2.87 -22.44
C VAL A 205 8.86 -3.45 -23.12
N GLN A 206 8.78 -3.64 -24.44
CA GLN A 206 9.91 -4.12 -25.25
C GLN A 206 10.67 -2.98 -25.90
N SER A 207 9.96 -1.98 -26.44
CA SER A 207 10.60 -0.78 -26.98
C SER A 207 9.66 0.43 -27.00
N ILE A 208 10.24 1.61 -26.79
CA ILE A 208 9.55 2.90 -26.91
C ILE A 208 10.35 3.82 -27.83
N SER A 209 9.65 4.56 -28.68
CA SER A 209 10.16 5.65 -29.48
C SER A 209 9.02 6.65 -29.74
N LYS A 210 9.32 7.77 -30.40
CA LYS A 210 8.33 8.81 -30.72
C LYS A 210 7.15 8.36 -31.62
N GLN A 211 7.09 7.11 -32.10
CA GLN A 211 6.18 6.68 -33.17
C GLN A 211 5.39 5.37 -32.92
N ARG A 212 5.37 4.77 -31.72
CA ARG A 212 6.31 3.71 -31.39
C ARG A 212 6.23 3.17 -29.95
N LEU A 213 5.16 2.51 -29.50
CA LEU A 213 5.20 1.65 -28.30
C LEU A 213 5.05 0.17 -28.70
N GLU A 214 5.99 -0.68 -28.28
CA GLU A 214 5.92 -2.13 -28.43
C GLU A 214 5.87 -2.79 -27.05
N ILE A 215 4.80 -3.56 -26.81
CA ILE A 215 4.63 -4.38 -25.60
C ILE A 215 4.67 -5.86 -25.95
N GLU A 216 5.11 -6.66 -25.00
CA GLU A 216 4.95 -8.12 -24.98
C GLU A 216 3.97 -8.50 -23.87
N TYR A 217 3.06 -9.43 -24.15
CA TYR A 217 1.99 -9.80 -23.23
C TYR A 217 1.61 -11.28 -23.37
N THR A 218 1.03 -11.85 -22.31
CA THR A 218 0.46 -13.20 -22.31
C THR A 218 -1.03 -13.17 -22.67
N THR A 219 -1.44 -14.05 -23.58
CA THR A 219 -2.84 -14.27 -23.96
C THR A 219 -3.54 -15.29 -23.07
N GLU A 220 -4.88 -15.39 -23.18
CA GLU A 220 -5.68 -16.39 -22.45
C GLU A 220 -5.21 -17.84 -22.64
N ASP A 221 -4.75 -18.19 -23.85
CA ASP A 221 -4.19 -19.49 -24.17
C ASP A 221 -2.73 -19.66 -23.73
N ARG A 222 -2.24 -18.77 -22.86
CA ARG A 222 -0.89 -18.72 -22.30
C ARG A 222 0.21 -18.63 -23.36
N LYS A 223 -0.07 -17.92 -24.46
CA LYS A 223 0.94 -17.62 -25.47
C LYS A 223 1.46 -16.20 -25.27
N THR A 224 2.74 -16.04 -25.50
CA THR A 224 3.36 -14.71 -25.54
C THR A 224 3.13 -14.10 -26.93
N LYS A 225 2.64 -12.86 -26.96
CA LYS A 225 2.43 -12.08 -28.18
C LYS A 225 3.04 -10.69 -28.01
N ARG A 226 3.20 -10.01 -29.15
CA ARG A 226 3.65 -8.63 -29.21
C ARG A 226 2.58 -7.77 -29.84
N HIS A 227 2.37 -6.59 -29.27
CA HIS A 227 1.50 -5.57 -29.82
C HIS A 227 2.30 -4.30 -30.07
N ILE A 228 2.01 -3.62 -31.19
CA ILE A 228 2.68 -2.38 -31.58
C ILE A 228 1.63 -1.29 -31.71
N TYR A 229 1.68 -0.32 -30.81
CA TYR A 229 0.95 0.93 -30.92
C TYR A 229 1.74 1.92 -31.76
N LYS A 230 1.04 2.60 -32.66
CA LYS A 230 1.60 3.67 -33.50
C LYS A 230 0.89 4.97 -33.12
N HIS A 231 1.66 6.02 -32.83
CA HIS A 231 1.12 7.37 -32.60
C HIS A 231 0.86 8.10 -33.93
#